data_AF-X1GI69-F1
#
_entry.id   AF-X1GI69-F1
#
_cell.length_a   1.000
_cell.length_b   1.000
_cell.length_c   1.000
_cell.angle_alpha   90.00
_cell.angle_beta   90.00
_cell.angle_gamma   90.00
#
_symmetry.space_group_name_H-M   'P 1'
#
loop_
_entity.id
_entity.type
_entity.pdbx_description
1 polymer ?
#
loop_
_entity_poly.entity_id
_entity_poly.type
_entity_poly.pdbx_seq_one_letter_code
_entity_poly.pdbx_strand_id
1 'polypeptide(L)' 'ESMSELLTIKDVAEILKVSQGTIRRMLDRGELKGIRIGRLWRIAQSEIDRLSHIKPK' A
#
# COMPACT_ATOMS: atom_id res chain seq x y z
N GLU A 1 -13.11 -16.90 6.84
CA GLU A 1 -13.15 -15.53 7.38
C GLU A 1 -12.10 -14.72 6.65
N SER A 2 -12.42 -13.56 6.07
CA SER A 2 -11.40 -12.74 5.41
C SER A 2 -11.61 -11.31 5.85
N MET A 3 -10.99 -10.97 6.98
CA MET A 3 -10.80 -9.58 7.36
C MET A 3 -9.85 -8.99 6.33
N SER A 4 -10.35 -8.15 5.43
CA SER A 4 -9.49 -7.34 4.58
C SER A 4 -8.77 -6.34 5.48
N GLU A 5 -7.57 -6.70 5.94
CA GLU A 5 -6.76 -5.82 6.77
C GLU A 5 -6.40 -4.57 5.96
N LEU A 6 -6.82 -3.41 6.46
CA LEU A 6 -6.54 -2.11 5.86
C LEU A 6 -5.30 -1.51 6.53
N LEU A 7 -4.22 -1.47 5.79
CA LEU A 7 -2.91 -0.98 6.21
C LEU A 7 -2.79 0.53 6.00
N THR A 8 -1.99 1.19 6.84
CA THR A 8 -1.63 2.59 6.63
C THR A 8 -0.44 2.73 5.69
N ILE A 9 -0.14 3.94 5.24
CA ILE A 9 1.08 4.23 4.47
C ILE A 9 2.33 3.77 5.24
N LYS A 10 2.33 3.92 6.57
CA LYS A 10 3.44 3.52 7.41
C LYS A 10 3.62 2.00 7.38
N ASP A 11 2.56 1.24 7.63
CA ASP A 11 2.62 -0.23 7.64
C ASP A 11 3.09 -0.77 6.28
N VAL A 12 2.55 -0.22 5.19
CA VAL A 12 2.95 -0.60 3.84
C VAL A 12 4.41 -0.26 3.55
N ALA A 13 4.88 0.90 3.99
CA ALA A 13 6.28 1.29 3.86
C ALA A 13 7.22 0.33 4.60
N GLU A 14 6.83 -0.13 5.79
CA GLU A 14 7.58 -1.12 6.57
C GLU A 14 7.60 -2.49 5.89
N ILE A 15 6.45 -2.94 5.35
CA ILE A 15 6.35 -4.24 4.65
C ILE A 15 7.18 -4.25 3.37
N LEU A 16 7.04 -3.22 2.53
CA LEU A 16 7.75 -3.11 1.26
C LEU A 16 9.20 -2.61 1.42
N LYS A 17 9.61 -2.24 2.64
CA LYS A 17 10.93 -1.67 2.96
C LYS A 17 11.29 -0.45 2.09
N VAL A 18 10.32 0.42 1.87
CA VAL A 18 10.49 1.68 1.12
C VAL A 18 10.09 2.88 1.95
N SER A 19 10.43 4.09 1.50
CA SER A 19 10.01 5.30 2.19
C SER A 19 8.49 5.53 2.06
N GLN A 20 7.87 6.18 3.06
CA GLN A 20 6.47 6.61 2.95
C GLN A 20 6.22 7.55 1.75
N GLY A 21 7.24 8.32 1.36
CA GLY A 21 7.20 9.15 0.16
C GLY A 21 7.10 8.32 -1.12
N THR A 22 7.78 7.17 -1.17
CA THR A 22 7.65 6.18 -2.26
C THR A 22 6.23 5.65 -2.32
N ILE A 23 5.66 5.21 -1.19
CA ILE A 23 4.28 4.72 -1.13
C ILE A 23 3.29 5.79 -1.61
N ARG A 24 3.46 7.04 -1.19
CA ARG A 24 2.61 8.15 -1.64
C ARG A 24 2.72 8.40 -3.14
N ARG A 25 3.94 8.32 -3.70
CA ARG A 25 4.16 8.40 -5.16
C ARG A 25 3.56 7.22 -5.90
N MET A 26 3.63 6.00 -5.35
CA MET A 26 3.02 4.82 -5.96
C MET A 26 1.49 4.92 -5.98
N LEU A 27 0.89 5.46 -4.92
CA LEU A 27 -0.55 5.78 -4.88
C LEU A 27 -0.91 6.83 -5.94
N ASP A 28 -0.10 7.87 -6.07
CA ASP A 28 -0.29 8.96 -7.05
C ASP A 28 -0.16 8.47 -8.50
N ARG A 29 0.82 7.58 -8.76
CA ARG A 29 1.05 6.94 -10.06
C ARG A 29 0.03 5.84 -10.40
N GLY A 30 -0.80 5.43 -9.43
CA GLY A 30 -1.72 4.30 -9.59
C GLY A 30 -1.06 2.92 -9.58
N GLU A 31 0.23 2.84 -9.21
CA GLU A 31 0.96 1.59 -9.02
C GLU A 31 0.50 0.83 -7.77
N LEU A 32 0.06 1.57 -6.75
CA LEU A 32 -0.55 1.05 -5.54
C LEU A 32 -2.00 1.54 -5.45
N LYS A 33 -2.95 0.64 -5.17
CA LYS A 33 -4.33 1.06 -4.91
C LYS A 33 -4.57 1.19 -3.42
N GLY A 34 -5.27 2.25 -3.04
CA GLY A 34 -5.72 2.49 -1.68
C GLY A 34 -7.02 3.27 -1.66
N ILE A 35 -7.73 3.17 -0.55
CA ILE A 35 -8.93 3.92 -0.24
C ILE A 35 -8.53 5.11 0.63
N ARG A 36 -8.92 6.32 0.23
CA ARG A 36 -8.73 7.52 1.03
C ARG A 36 -9.91 7.68 1.98
N ILE A 37 -9.65 7.58 3.29
CA ILE A 37 -10.65 7.79 4.33
C ILE A 37 -10.29 9.08 5.07
N GLY A 38 -10.96 10.18 4.68
CA GLY A 38 -10.66 11.53 5.15
C GLY A 38 -9.23 11.97 4.80
N ARG A 39 -8.39 12.15 5.82
CA ARG A 39 -6.96 12.51 5.68
C ARG A 39 -6.03 11.32 5.64
N LEU A 40 -6.54 10.12 5.90
CA LEU A 40 -5.76 8.90 5.98
C LEU A 40 -5.92 8.06 4.71
N TRP A 41 -4.85 7.36 4.35
CA TRP A 41 -4.89 6.32 3.34
C TRP A 41 -5.01 4.96 4.02
N ARG A 42 -5.80 4.09 3.40
CA ARG A 42 -6.01 2.71 3.77
C ARG A 42 -5.74 1.84 2.54
N ILE A 43 -4.82 0.91 2.68
CA ILE A 43 -4.34 0.06 1.59
C ILE A 43 -4.69 -1.37 1.97
N ALA A 44 -5.42 -2.07 1.10
CA ALA A 44 -5.76 -3.46 1.38
C ALA A 44 -4.49 -4.31 1.39
N GLN A 45 -4.33 -5.17 2.39
CA GLN A 45 -3.21 -6.11 2.46
C GLN A 45 -3.09 -6.96 1.18
N SER A 46 -4.22 -7.33 0.55
CA SER A 46 -4.23 -8.05 -0.74
C SER A 46 -3.53 -7.29 -1.87
N GLU A 47 -3.53 -5.95 -1.86
CA GLU A 47 -2.80 -5.16 -2.87
C GLU A 47 -1.29 -5.22 -2.63
N ILE A 48 -0.86 -5.35 -1.36
CA ILE A 48 0.54 -5.53 -1.01
C ILE A 48 1.03 -6.91 -1.41
N ASP A 49 0.21 -7.94 -1.17
CA ASP A 49 0.50 -9.30 -1.61
C ASP A 49 0.62 -9.36 -3.15
N ARG A 50 -0.26 -8.67 -3.87
CA ARG A 50 -0.16 -8.55 -5.34
C ARG A 50 1.16 -7.90 -5.78
N LEU A 51 1.63 -6.87 -5.07
CA LEU A 51 2.88 -6.17 -5.38
C LEU A 51 4.13 -6.96 -4.99
N SER A 52 4.10 -7.75 -3.91
CA SER A 52 5.26 -8.57 -3.51
C SER A 52 5.65 -9.60 -4.58
N HIS A 53 4.67 -10.06 -5.36
CA HIS A 53 4.87 -10.94 -6.50
C HIS A 53 5.37 -10.21 -7.76
N ILE A 54 5.26 -8.89 -7.80
CA ILE A 54 5.76 -8.04 -8.88
C ILE A 54 7.02 -7.35 -8.35
N LYS A 55 8.16 -8.05 -8.39
CA LYS A 55 9.44 -7.41 -8.06
C LYS A 55 9.59 -6.13 -8.90
N PRO A 56 9.80 -4.95 -8.28
CA PRO A 56 10.16 -3.77 -9.05
C PRO A 56 11.49 -4.08 -9.76
N LYS A 57 11.50 -3.84 -11.07
CA LYS A 57 12.69 -3.96 -11.93
C LYS A 57 13.72 -2.90 -11.56
#